data_AF-A0A847G428-F1
#
_entry.id   AF-A0A847G428-F1
#
_cell.length_a   1.000
_cell.length_b   1.000
_cell.length_c   1.000
_cell.angle_alpha   90.00
_cell.angle_beta   90.00
_cell.angle_gamma   90.00
#
_symmetry.space_group_name_H-M   'P 1'
#
loop_
_entity.id
_entity.type
_entity.pdbx_description
1 polymer ?
#
loop_
_entity_poly.entity_id
_entity_poly.type
_entity_poly.pdbx_seq_one_letter_code
_entity_poly.pdbx_strand_id
1 'polypeptide(L)'
;RLPSDTFSKLSSVWNWDTPLRTDYARRQALVEIDVLVARALGLTVDELCAIYRIQFPVLRQNESDTWYDQNGRIVFTCSKGLPGVGFSRPEWEPIKTMPSGTVTRTVVDSWLPLAQKSEIGGQRTEGGNQRSDFGEQSKDPRERTIEYHAPFDRCDREQDYRTVWAAFDAREKG
;
A
#
# COMPACT_ATOMS: atom_id res chain seq x y z
N ARG A 1 3.53 -7.79 -12.78
CA ARG A 1 4.23 -8.98 -12.24
C ARG A 1 5.51 -8.54 -11.53
N LEU A 2 5.94 -9.24 -10.48
CA LEU A 2 7.25 -9.04 -9.86
C LEU A 2 8.40 -9.46 -10.79
N PRO A 3 9.52 -8.71 -10.81
CA PRO A 3 10.74 -9.11 -11.51
C PRO A 3 11.27 -10.45 -10.99
N SER A 4 11.77 -11.33 -11.86
CA SER A 4 12.32 -12.64 -11.46
C SER A 4 13.49 -12.52 -10.48
N ASP A 5 14.29 -11.46 -10.60
CA ASP A 5 15.44 -11.18 -9.73
C ASP A 5 15.05 -10.74 -8.32
N THR A 6 13.76 -10.52 -8.06
CA THR A 6 13.27 -10.11 -6.73
C THR A 6 13.56 -11.18 -5.68
N PHE A 7 13.44 -12.46 -6.06
CA PHE A 7 13.59 -13.59 -5.14
C PHE A 7 14.99 -14.20 -5.13
N SER A 8 15.86 -13.87 -6.09
CA SER A 8 17.25 -14.35 -6.10
C SER A 8 18.11 -13.76 -4.99
N LYS A 9 17.67 -12.66 -4.38
CA LYS A 9 18.34 -11.96 -3.28
C LYS A 9 17.90 -12.43 -1.89
N LEU A 10 17.04 -13.45 -1.81
CA LEU A 10 16.57 -13.98 -0.52
C LEU A 10 17.73 -14.61 0.25
N SER A 11 17.82 -14.29 1.54
CA SER A 11 18.80 -14.86 2.47
C SER A 11 18.08 -15.42 3.69
N SER A 12 18.69 -16.37 4.41
CA SER A 12 18.14 -16.92 5.66
C SER A 12 18.08 -15.89 6.79
N VAL A 13 18.81 -14.79 6.67
CA VAL A 13 18.83 -13.68 7.63
C VAL A 13 17.97 -12.55 7.10
N TRP A 14 17.04 -12.08 7.93
CA TRP A 14 16.26 -10.88 7.61
C TRP A 14 17.17 -9.66 7.52
N ASN A 15 17.14 -8.95 6.40
CA ASN A 15 17.94 -7.75 6.19
C ASN A 15 17.08 -6.57 5.70
N TRP A 16 17.65 -5.36 5.70
CA TRP A 16 16.97 -4.20 5.13
C TRP A 16 16.84 -4.28 3.61
N ASP A 17 17.43 -5.25 2.95
CA ASP A 17 17.29 -5.46 1.50
C ASP A 17 16.21 -6.50 1.18
N THR A 18 15.46 -6.97 2.19
CA THR A 18 14.40 -7.96 2.03
C THR A 18 13.38 -7.50 0.98
N PRO A 19 12.98 -8.37 0.04
CA PRO A 19 12.15 -7.96 -1.09
C PRO A 19 10.73 -7.52 -0.69
N LEU A 20 10.10 -6.77 -1.60
CA LEU A 20 8.69 -6.30 -1.55
C LEU A 20 8.37 -5.15 -0.57
N ARG A 21 9.09 -4.04 -0.71
CA ARG A 21 8.88 -2.84 0.12
C ARG A 21 7.77 -1.90 -0.34
N THR A 22 7.48 -1.89 -1.63
CA THR A 22 6.47 -0.99 -2.20
C THR A 22 5.09 -1.62 -2.06
N ASP A 23 4.07 -0.78 -1.93
CA ASP A 23 2.68 -1.24 -1.81
C ASP A 23 2.27 -2.03 -3.05
N TYR A 24 2.70 -1.56 -4.23
CA TYR A 24 2.50 -2.24 -5.50
C TYR A 24 3.17 -3.62 -5.53
N ALA A 25 4.41 -3.75 -5.04
CA ALA A 25 5.10 -5.03 -5.01
C ALA A 25 4.40 -6.03 -4.07
N ARG A 26 3.92 -5.58 -2.91
CA ARG A 26 3.11 -6.43 -2.02
C ARG A 26 1.80 -6.86 -2.67
N ARG A 27 1.12 -5.95 -3.37
CA ARG A 27 -0.09 -6.28 -4.15
C ARG A 27 0.20 -7.34 -5.21
N GLN A 28 1.25 -7.15 -6.00
CA GLN A 28 1.63 -8.11 -7.05
C GLN A 28 2.01 -9.47 -6.48
N ALA A 29 2.64 -9.52 -5.30
CA ALA A 29 2.90 -10.77 -4.60
C ALA A 29 1.61 -11.51 -4.23
N LEU A 30 0.59 -10.81 -3.73
CA LEU A 30 -0.71 -11.41 -3.43
C LEU A 30 -1.35 -11.99 -4.68
N VAL A 31 -1.33 -11.25 -5.80
CA VAL A 31 -1.83 -11.74 -7.10
C VAL A 31 -1.09 -13.01 -7.53
N GLU A 32 0.24 -13.03 -7.44
CA GLU A 32 1.03 -14.20 -7.82
C GLU A 32 0.74 -15.41 -6.93
N ILE A 33 0.56 -15.21 -5.61
CA ILE A 33 0.16 -16.27 -4.67
C ILE A 33 -1.22 -16.82 -5.02
N ASP A 34 -2.20 -15.95 -5.27
CA ASP A 34 -3.57 -16.34 -5.61
C ASP A 34 -3.57 -17.25 -6.86
N VAL A 35 -2.81 -16.89 -7.90
CA VAL A 35 -2.67 -17.70 -9.12
C VAL A 35 -1.97 -19.03 -8.85
N LEU A 36 -0.89 -19.05 -8.07
CA LEU A 36 -0.18 -20.29 -7.74
C LEU A 36 -1.08 -21.26 -6.97
N VAL A 37 -1.83 -20.76 -6.00
CA VAL A 37 -2.78 -21.57 -5.22
C VAL A 37 -3.92 -22.08 -6.10
N ALA A 38 -4.49 -21.24 -6.97
CA ALA A 38 -5.53 -21.66 -7.90
C ALA A 38 -5.06 -22.79 -8.82
N ARG A 39 -3.85 -22.67 -9.38
CA ARG A 39 -3.24 -23.71 -10.22
C ARG A 39 -2.99 -25.00 -9.44
N ALA A 40 -2.48 -24.90 -8.21
CA ALA A 40 -2.26 -26.07 -7.34
C ALA A 40 -3.57 -26.81 -6.97
N LEU A 41 -4.69 -26.08 -6.91
CA LEU A 41 -6.03 -26.64 -6.68
C LEU A 41 -6.73 -27.12 -7.96
N GLY A 42 -6.10 -26.99 -9.13
CA GLY A 42 -6.68 -27.39 -10.41
C GLY A 42 -7.79 -26.47 -10.91
N LEU A 43 -7.86 -25.23 -10.42
CA LEU A 43 -8.80 -24.23 -10.92
C LEU A 43 -8.33 -23.64 -12.25
N THR A 44 -9.26 -23.07 -12.99
CA THR A 44 -9.01 -22.23 -14.16
C THR A 44 -8.88 -20.76 -13.77
N VAL A 45 -8.27 -19.95 -14.64
CA VAL A 45 -8.15 -18.49 -14.42
C VAL A 45 -9.53 -17.81 -14.32
N ASP A 46 -10.53 -18.31 -15.05
CA ASP A 46 -11.88 -17.75 -15.02
C ASP A 46 -12.62 -18.10 -13.73
N GLU A 47 -12.40 -19.29 -13.17
CA GLU A 47 -12.89 -19.66 -11.83
C GLU A 47 -12.23 -18.80 -10.75
N LEU A 48 -10.92 -18.54 -10.83
CA LEU A 48 -10.25 -17.61 -9.92
C LEU A 48 -10.84 -16.20 -10.01
N CYS A 49 -11.11 -15.70 -11.23
CA CYS A 49 -11.79 -14.41 -11.42
C CYS A 49 -13.21 -14.44 -10.84
N ALA A 50 -13.94 -15.55 -10.97
CA ALA A 50 -15.27 -15.71 -10.39
C ALA A 50 -15.23 -15.70 -8.86
N ILE A 51 -14.29 -16.41 -8.23
CA ILE A 51 -14.07 -16.40 -6.78
C ILE A 51 -13.79 -14.97 -6.31
N TYR A 52 -12.90 -14.26 -6.99
CA TYR A 52 -12.60 -12.86 -6.68
C TYR A 52 -13.85 -11.96 -6.71
N ARG A 53 -14.66 -12.06 -7.77
CA ARG A 53 -15.88 -11.25 -7.94
C ARG A 53 -16.95 -11.55 -6.87
N ILE A 54 -17.11 -12.82 -6.49
CA ILE A 54 -18.21 -13.26 -5.63
C ILE A 54 -17.83 -13.18 -4.15
N GLN A 55 -16.64 -13.70 -3.79
CA GLN A 55 -16.26 -13.89 -2.38
C GLN A 55 -15.59 -12.67 -1.77
N PHE A 56 -15.02 -11.78 -2.59
CA PHE A 56 -14.24 -10.64 -2.11
C PHE A 56 -14.78 -9.26 -2.56
N PRO A 57 -16.08 -8.96 -2.36
CA PRO A 57 -16.69 -7.72 -2.84
C PRO A 57 -16.07 -6.47 -2.19
N VAL A 58 -15.69 -6.54 -0.91
CA VAL A 58 -15.06 -5.43 -0.18
C VAL A 58 -13.65 -5.15 -0.70
N LEU A 59 -12.86 -6.20 -0.94
CA LEU A 59 -11.53 -6.05 -1.53
C LEU A 59 -11.62 -5.44 -2.93
N ARG A 60 -12.55 -5.94 -3.74
CA ARG A 60 -12.81 -5.40 -5.08
C ARG A 60 -13.19 -3.92 -5.05
N GLN A 61 -14.03 -3.52 -4.11
CA GLN A 61 -14.39 -2.12 -3.92
C GLN A 61 -13.15 -1.26 -3.58
N ASN A 62 -12.32 -1.72 -2.65
CA ASN A 62 -11.10 -1.01 -2.26
C ASN A 62 -10.12 -0.87 -3.43
N GLU A 63 -9.89 -1.94 -4.18
CA GLU A 63 -8.96 -1.93 -5.31
C GLU A 63 -9.48 -1.14 -6.52
N SER A 64 -10.81 -1.05 -6.69
CA SER A 64 -11.41 -0.32 -7.82
C SER A 64 -11.11 1.18 -7.84
N ASP A 65 -10.65 1.73 -6.72
CA ASP A 65 -10.26 3.13 -6.58
C ASP A 65 -9.03 3.29 -5.67
N THR A 66 -8.05 2.38 -5.85
CA THR A 66 -6.70 2.52 -5.30
C THR A 66 -5.71 2.76 -6.43
N TRP A 67 -4.89 3.79 -6.28
CA TRP A 67 -3.98 4.29 -7.31
C TRP A 67 -2.54 4.30 -6.80
N TYR A 68 -1.61 3.97 -7.69
CA TYR A 68 -0.18 3.85 -7.40
C TYR A 68 0.64 4.86 -8.20
N ASP A 69 1.74 5.33 -7.64
CA ASP A 69 2.73 6.11 -8.38
C ASP A 69 3.70 5.19 -9.16
N GLN A 70 4.56 5.78 -9.99
CA GLN A 70 5.58 5.02 -10.72
C GLN A 70 6.53 4.23 -9.80
N ASN A 71 6.72 4.67 -8.55
CA ASN A 71 7.55 3.99 -7.56
C ASN A 71 6.80 2.91 -6.78
N GLY A 72 5.51 2.69 -7.06
CA GLY A 72 4.68 1.68 -6.44
C GLY A 72 4.16 2.03 -5.04
N ARG A 73 4.12 3.30 -4.66
CA ARG A 73 3.45 3.82 -3.46
C ARG A 73 1.99 4.09 -3.74
N ILE A 74 1.12 3.87 -2.75
CA ILE A 74 -0.30 4.28 -2.87
C ILE A 74 -0.40 5.81 -2.82
N VAL A 75 -0.88 6.41 -3.91
CA VAL A 75 -1.13 7.86 -4.03
C VAL A 75 -2.53 8.20 -3.55
N PHE A 76 -3.48 7.28 -3.71
CA PHE A 76 -4.86 7.45 -3.27
C PHE A 76 -5.50 6.08 -3.04
N THR A 77 -6.36 5.96 -2.02
CA THR A 77 -7.19 4.77 -1.82
C THR A 77 -8.54 5.15 -1.20
N CYS A 78 -9.61 4.47 -1.64
CA CYS A 78 -10.93 4.56 -1.01
C CYS A 78 -11.08 3.60 0.19
N SER A 79 -10.06 2.79 0.52
CA SER A 79 -10.14 1.78 1.56
C SER A 79 -10.29 2.38 2.95
N LYS A 80 -11.36 1.99 3.66
CA LYS A 80 -11.57 2.35 5.07
C LYS A 80 -10.52 1.75 6.02
N GLY A 81 -9.79 0.72 5.57
CA GLY A 81 -8.73 0.08 6.35
C GLY A 81 -7.38 0.79 6.32
N LEU A 82 -7.21 1.80 5.44
CA LEU A 82 -5.97 2.55 5.26
C LEU A 82 -6.20 4.06 5.42
N PRO A 83 -6.71 4.53 6.58
CA PRO A 83 -6.95 5.95 6.79
C PRO A 83 -5.63 6.74 6.73
N GLY A 84 -5.64 7.86 6.01
CA GLY A 84 -4.50 8.77 5.91
C GLY A 84 -3.40 8.37 4.93
N VAL A 85 -3.54 7.23 4.24
CA VAL A 85 -2.65 6.81 3.15
C VAL A 85 -3.00 7.57 1.86
N GLY A 86 -1.98 8.14 1.20
CA GLY A 86 -2.18 8.92 -0.03
C GLY A 86 -2.85 10.28 0.18
N PHE A 87 -3.33 10.89 -0.89
CA PHE A 87 -4.11 12.13 -0.88
C PHE A 87 -5.55 11.89 -0.41
N SER A 88 -6.21 12.93 0.10
CA SER A 88 -7.66 12.89 0.30
C SER A 88 -8.38 12.96 -1.06
N ARG A 89 -9.65 12.53 -1.12
CA ARG A 89 -10.43 12.57 -2.37
C ARG A 89 -10.46 13.97 -3.02
N PRO A 90 -10.71 15.07 -2.27
CA PRO A 90 -10.70 16.41 -2.87
C PRO A 90 -9.35 16.83 -3.47
N GLU A 91 -8.24 16.37 -2.89
CA GLU A 91 -6.89 16.65 -3.39
C GLU A 91 -6.51 15.74 -4.57
N TRP A 92 -7.06 14.53 -4.61
CA TRP A 92 -6.77 13.51 -5.62
C TRP A 92 -7.44 13.80 -6.97
N GLU A 93 -8.72 14.17 -6.98
CA GLU A 93 -9.49 14.34 -8.23
C GLU A 93 -8.86 15.31 -9.25
N PRO A 94 -8.25 16.45 -8.85
CA PRO A 94 -7.57 17.35 -9.78
C PRO A 94 -6.27 16.80 -10.38
N ILE A 95 -5.56 15.92 -9.65
CA ILE A 95 -4.23 15.44 -10.06
C ILE A 95 -4.25 14.05 -10.73
N LYS A 96 -5.36 13.32 -10.63
CA LYS A 96 -5.46 11.92 -11.10
C LYS A 96 -5.09 11.71 -12.58
N THR A 97 -5.33 12.70 -13.43
CA THR A 97 -5.07 12.63 -14.89
C THR A 97 -3.73 13.23 -15.29
N MET A 98 -2.83 13.49 -14.33
CA MET A 98 -1.52 14.07 -14.60
C MET A 98 -0.67 13.09 -15.44
N PRO A 99 -0.19 13.48 -16.63
CA PRO A 99 0.55 12.58 -17.51
C PRO A 99 2.01 12.37 -17.08
N SER A 100 2.61 13.38 -16.44
CA SER A 100 4.00 13.37 -15.97
C SER A 100 4.24 14.43 -14.90
N GLY A 101 5.32 14.28 -14.14
CA GLY A 101 5.74 15.20 -13.07
C GLY A 101 5.53 14.61 -11.67
N THR A 102 5.72 15.45 -10.65
CA THR A 102 5.64 15.02 -9.25
C THR A 102 4.68 15.86 -8.43
N VAL A 103 4.10 15.23 -7.41
CA VAL A 103 3.23 15.87 -6.41
C VAL A 103 3.73 15.50 -5.03
N THR A 104 3.69 16.45 -4.09
CA THR A 104 4.24 16.26 -2.75
C THR A 104 3.15 16.36 -1.69
N ARG A 105 3.27 15.57 -0.64
CA ARG A 105 2.43 15.63 0.56
C ARG A 105 3.29 15.61 1.81
N THR A 106 3.04 16.54 2.74
CA THR A 106 3.67 16.50 4.06
C THR A 106 2.88 15.56 4.96
N VAL A 107 3.59 14.63 5.59
CA VAL A 107 3.05 13.63 6.52
C VAL A 107 3.75 13.79 7.86
N VAL A 108 2.95 13.78 8.93
CA VAL A 108 3.46 13.82 10.30
C VAL A 108 3.55 12.39 10.82
N ASP A 109 4.77 11.90 11.00
CA ASP A 109 5.07 10.63 11.63
C ASP A 109 5.11 10.85 13.16
N SER A 110 3.98 10.58 13.81
CA SER A 110 3.84 10.62 15.28
C SER A 110 3.44 9.24 15.80
N TRP A 111 4.19 8.75 16.79
CA TRP A 111 3.83 7.53 17.54
C TRP A 111 2.66 7.74 18.51
N LEU A 112 2.30 9.00 18.77
CA LEU A 112 1.17 9.38 19.60
C LEU A 112 -0.02 9.80 18.71
N PRO A 113 -1.28 9.52 19.13
CA PRO A 113 -2.44 10.08 18.46
C PRO A 113 -2.27 11.59 18.36
N LEU A 114 -2.35 12.14 17.15
CA LEU A 114 -2.41 13.58 16.96
C LEU A 114 -3.66 14.05 17.71
N ALA A 115 -3.47 14.71 18.85
CA ALA A 115 -4.57 15.30 19.58
C ALA A 115 -5.31 16.19 18.59
N GLN A 116 -6.54 15.81 18.27
CA GLN A 116 -7.45 16.66 17.51
C GLN A 116 -7.55 17.93 18.35
N LYS A 117 -6.97 19.04 17.88
CA LYS A 117 -7.05 20.31 18.60
C LYS A 117 -8.52 20.72 18.62
N SER A 118 -9.22 20.32 19.68
CA SER A 118 -10.53 20.84 20.04
C SER A 118 -10.27 22.24 20.59
N GLU A 119 -10.69 23.26 19.85
CA GLU A 119 -10.67 24.66 20.28
C GLU A 119 -11.76 24.93 21.32
N ILE A 120 -11.77 24.19 22.43
CA ILE A 120 -12.59 24.51 23.59
C ILE A 120 -11.65 24.84 24.74
N GLY A 121 -11.53 26.13 25.02
CA GLY A 121 -10.75 26.65 26.13
C GLY A 121 -11.20 26.04 27.46
N GLY A 122 -10.25 25.57 28.26
CA GLY A 122 -10.51 24.98 29.56
C GLY A 122 -9.25 24.82 30.41
N GLN A 123 -9.08 25.78 31.33
CA GLN A 123 -8.39 25.74 32.63
C GLN A 123 -7.25 24.73 32.89
N ARG A 124 -6.09 25.30 33.25
CA ARG A 124 -4.96 24.62 33.90
C ARG A 124 -5.40 24.02 35.24
N THR A 125 -5.05 22.75 35.46
CA THR A 125 -4.88 22.18 36.80
C THR A 125 -3.44 21.69 36.95
N GLU A 126 -2.80 22.14 38.02
CA GLU A 126 -1.43 21.79 38.41
C GLU A 126 -1.42 20.49 39.21
N GLY A 127 -0.40 19.64 38.98
CA GLY A 127 0.04 18.67 39.99
C GLY A 127 0.44 17.30 39.46
N GLY A 128 1.76 17.00 39.49
CA GLY A 128 2.26 15.62 39.43
C GLY A 128 3.61 15.47 38.71
N ASN A 129 4.71 15.71 39.42
CA ASN A 129 6.08 15.47 38.93
C ASN A 129 6.53 14.04 39.28
N GLN A 130 6.53 13.13 38.31
CA GLN A 130 7.30 11.89 38.37
C GLN A 130 8.39 11.95 37.30
N ARG A 131 9.65 12.00 37.74
CA ARG A 131 10.83 11.96 36.86
C ARG A 131 11.08 10.51 36.43
N SER A 132 10.90 10.21 35.14
CA SER A 132 11.26 8.93 34.55
C SER A 132 12.68 8.99 33.98
N ASP A 133 13.59 8.19 34.53
CA ASP A 133 15.02 8.10 34.21
C ASP A 133 15.32 7.23 32.96
N PHE A 134 14.40 7.19 32.00
CA PHE A 134 14.59 6.53 30.70
C PHE A 134 14.96 7.59 29.66
N GLY A 135 16.11 7.41 29.01
CA GLY A 135 16.65 8.33 28.01
C GLY A 135 15.58 8.91 27.08
N GLU A 136 15.52 10.24 27.04
CA GLU A 136 14.48 11.03 26.38
C GLU A 136 14.58 10.87 24.86
N GLN A 137 13.96 9.82 24.34
CA GLN A 137 13.70 9.68 22.92
C GLN A 137 12.72 10.80 22.57
N SER A 138 13.18 11.81 21.80
CA SER A 138 12.38 12.98 21.42
C SER A 138 10.99 12.52 21.00
N LYS A 139 10.00 12.90 21.82
CA LYS A 139 8.58 12.58 21.64
C LYS A 139 7.93 13.45 20.56
N ASP A 140 8.74 14.23 19.83
CA ASP A 140 8.24 15.21 18.89
C ASP A 140 7.81 14.53 17.58
N PRO A 141 6.60 14.86 17.08
CA PRO A 141 6.16 14.45 15.77
C PRO A 141 7.18 14.84 14.69
N ARG A 142 7.56 13.91 13.82
CA ARG A 142 8.48 14.20 12.72
C ARG A 142 7.70 14.48 11.45
N GLU A 143 7.87 15.65 10.87
CA GLU A 143 7.32 15.94 9.56
C GLU A 143 8.25 15.39 8.47
N ARG A 144 7.67 14.71 7.49
CA ARG A 144 8.38 14.32 6.26
C ARG A 144 7.55 14.66 5.03
N THR A 145 8.24 15.01 3.95
CA THR A 145 7.60 15.22 2.65
C THR A 145 7.71 13.95 1.83
N ILE A 146 6.57 13.45 1.35
CA ILE A 146 6.48 12.33 0.42
C ILE A 146 6.26 12.89 -0.97
N GLU A 147 7.15 12.54 -1.90
CA GLU A 147 7.01 12.81 -3.33
C GLU A 147 6.42 11.59 -4.05
N TYR A 148 5.44 11.83 -4.93
CA TYR A 148 4.79 10.85 -5.79
C TYR A 148 4.97 11.21 -7.26
N HIS A 149 5.14 10.20 -8.12
CA HIS A 149 5.47 10.37 -9.53
C HIS A 149 4.35 9.90 -10.47
N ALA A 150 3.92 10.77 -11.38
CA ALA A 150 2.92 10.49 -12.41
C ALA A 150 3.55 9.80 -13.66
N PRO A 151 2.80 9.03 -14.47
CA PRO A 151 1.37 8.83 -14.38
C PRO A 151 1.02 7.83 -13.29
N PHE A 152 -0.20 7.94 -12.80
CA PHE A 152 -0.71 7.07 -11.75
C PHE A 152 -1.40 5.86 -12.34
N ASP A 153 -1.11 4.69 -11.77
CA ASP A 153 -1.66 3.42 -12.24
C ASP A 153 -2.85 2.99 -11.38
N ARG A 154 -3.92 2.55 -12.05
CA ARG A 154 -5.07 1.90 -11.41
C ARG A 154 -5.11 0.46 -11.87
N CYS A 155 -4.73 -0.44 -10.98
CA CYS A 155 -4.59 -1.84 -11.32
C CYS A 155 -5.93 -2.55 -11.51
N ASP A 156 -5.97 -3.51 -12.43
CA ASP A 156 -7.08 -4.44 -12.64
C ASP A 156 -6.65 -5.84 -12.20
N ARG A 157 -7.21 -6.32 -11.09
CA ARG A 157 -6.83 -7.62 -10.51
C ARG A 157 -7.14 -8.80 -11.44
N GLU A 158 -8.24 -8.76 -12.20
CA GLU A 158 -8.60 -9.85 -13.10
C GLU A 158 -7.63 -9.89 -14.30
N GLN A 159 -7.25 -8.72 -14.82
CA GLN A 159 -6.22 -8.62 -15.86
C GLN A 159 -4.85 -9.06 -15.33
N ASP A 160 -4.51 -8.70 -14.09
CA ASP A 160 -3.28 -9.12 -13.44
C ASP A 160 -3.24 -10.65 -13.26
N TYR A 161 -4.33 -11.29 -12.83
CA TYR A 161 -4.44 -12.75 -12.76
C TYR A 161 -4.14 -13.39 -14.11
N ARG A 162 -4.78 -12.93 -15.19
CA ARG A 162 -4.55 -13.45 -16.54
C ARG A 162 -3.10 -13.29 -16.99
N THR A 163 -2.51 -12.13 -16.71
CA THR A 163 -1.11 -11.83 -17.05
C THR A 163 -0.15 -12.76 -16.32
N VAL A 164 -0.34 -12.94 -15.02
CA VAL A 164 0.47 -13.84 -14.19
C VAL A 164 0.27 -15.29 -14.62
N TRP A 165 -0.96 -15.71 -14.87
CA TRP A 165 -1.29 -17.06 -15.32
C TRP A 165 -0.55 -17.42 -16.61
N ALA A 166 -0.64 -16.56 -17.62
CA ALA A 166 0.05 -16.75 -18.90
C ALA A 166 1.58 -16.83 -18.71
N ALA A 167 2.14 -16.02 -17.80
CA ALA A 167 3.56 -16.04 -17.50
C ALA A 167 4.03 -17.33 -16.82
N PHE A 168 3.18 -17.98 -15.99
CA PHE A 168 3.50 -19.28 -15.41
C PHE A 168 3.31 -20.42 -16.42
N ASP A 169 2.26 -20.39 -17.24
CA ASP A 169 2.08 -21.37 -18.31
C ASP A 169 3.26 -21.37 -19.30
N ALA A 170 3.82 -20.20 -19.59
CA ALA A 170 5.01 -20.07 -20.44
C ALA A 170 6.27 -20.68 -19.81
N ARG A 171 6.38 -20.68 -18.48
CA ARG A 171 7.54 -21.24 -17.74
C ARG A 171 7.49 -22.75 -17.57
N GLU A 172 6.31 -23.34 -17.55
CA GLU A 172 6.16 -24.80 -17.45
C GLU A 172 6.34 -25.50 -18.80
N LYS A 173 6.16 -24.77 -19.90
CA LYS A 173 6.34 -25.28 -21.26
C LYS A 173 7.77 -25.13 -21.79
N GLY A 174 8.62 -24.37 -21.12
CA GLY A 174 10.02 -24.12 -21.50
C GLY A 174 10.97 -24.81 -20.53
#